data_AF-A0A2V7KYF9-F1
#
_entry.id   AF-A0A2V7KYF9-F1
#
_cell.length_a   1.000
_cell.length_b   1.000
_cell.length_c   1.000
_cell.angle_alpha   90.00
_cell.angle_beta   90.00
_cell.angle_gamma   90.00
#
_symmetry.space_group_name_H-M   'P 1'
#
loop_
_entity.id
_entity.type
_entity.pdbx_description
1 polymer ?
#
loop_
_entity_poly.entity_id
_entity_poly.type
_entity_poly.pdbx_seq_one_letter_code
_entity_poly.pdbx_strand_id
1 'polypeptide(L)'
;EIRHANGIRTRYGHLSRFAAGVHVGQRIRQEQTIGYVGSTGLSTGPHLHYEFLVNGRPTNPQRKDAGAGEPVPAKLKSSFDTVRAQLLAELEPTGVPAATPALGAAAAARED
;
A
#
# COMPACT_ATOMS: atom_id res chain seq x y z
N GLU A 1 -10.83 -9.47 2.93
CA GLU A 1 -10.14 -8.87 4.10
C GLU A 1 -8.64 -8.93 3.84
N ILE A 2 -7.90 -7.91 4.26
CA ILE A 2 -6.43 -7.88 4.24
C ILE A 2 -5.92 -7.76 5.67
N ARG A 3 -4.93 -8.60 6.01
CA ARG A 3 -4.25 -8.58 7.30
C ARG A 3 -2.91 -7.86 7.16
N HIS A 4 -2.65 -6.92 8.06
CA HIS A 4 -1.42 -6.13 8.11
C HIS A 4 -0.52 -6.62 9.24
N ALA A 5 0.80 -6.42 9.12
CA ALA A 5 1.79 -6.95 10.06
C ALA A 5 1.64 -6.37 11.49
N ASN A 6 1.08 -5.17 11.61
CA ASN A 6 0.88 -4.45 12.87
C ASN A 6 -0.44 -4.82 13.59
N GLY A 7 -1.06 -5.96 13.25
CA GLY A 7 -2.31 -6.43 13.87
C GLY A 7 -3.57 -5.73 13.36
N ILE A 8 -3.44 -4.87 12.35
CA ILE A 8 -4.55 -4.18 11.70
C ILE A 8 -5.19 -5.11 10.66
N ARG A 9 -6.50 -5.01 10.49
CA ARG A 9 -7.22 -5.66 9.38
C ARG A 9 -8.04 -4.62 8.62
N THR A 10 -8.06 -4.71 7.31
CA THR A 10 -8.91 -3.87 6.45
C THR A 10 -9.88 -4.70 5.64
N ARG A 11 -11.09 -4.18 5.45
CA ARG A 11 -12.13 -4.80 4.61
C ARG A 11 -12.66 -3.79 3.60
N TYR A 12 -13.05 -4.33 2.46
CA TYR A 12 -13.46 -3.58 1.28
C TYR A 12 -14.76 -4.23 0.78
N GLY A 13 -15.89 -3.56 1.05
CA GLY A 13 -17.23 -4.00 0.70
C GLY A 13 -17.75 -3.35 -0.58
N HIS A 14 -18.90 -3.82 -1.04
CA HIS A 14 -19.61 -3.34 -2.24
C HIS A 14 -18.82 -3.39 -3.54
N LEU A 15 -17.73 -4.17 -3.62
CA LEU A 15 -16.92 -4.28 -4.83
C LEU A 15 -17.74 -4.88 -5.98
N SER A 16 -17.52 -4.37 -7.20
CA SER A 16 -18.10 -4.95 -8.42
C SER A 16 -17.35 -6.21 -8.84
N ARG A 17 -16.03 -6.21 -8.67
CA ARG A 17 -15.15 -7.36 -8.91
C ARG A 17 -13.81 -7.18 -8.21
N PHE A 18 -13.12 -8.30 -7.99
CA PHE A 18 -11.71 -8.31 -7.58
C PHE A 18 -10.80 -8.02 -8.78
N ALA A 19 -9.61 -7.49 -8.52
CA ALA A 19 -8.59 -7.33 -9.56
C ALA A 19 -8.06 -8.70 -10.02
N ALA A 20 -7.62 -8.78 -11.28
CA ALA A 20 -7.11 -10.03 -11.84
C ALA A 20 -5.90 -10.53 -11.04
N GLY A 21 -5.87 -11.84 -10.78
CA GLY A 21 -4.80 -12.48 -10.01
C GLY A 21 -4.90 -12.28 -8.49
N VAL A 22 -5.88 -11.52 -7.99
CA VAL A 22 -6.12 -11.38 -6.55
C VAL A 22 -6.75 -12.65 -5.99
N HIS A 23 -6.09 -13.27 -5.01
CA HIS A 23 -6.58 -14.49 -4.37
C HIS A 23 -6.24 -14.57 -2.89
N VAL A 24 -6.91 -15.48 -2.17
CA VAL A 24 -6.71 -15.70 -0.74
C VAL A 24 -5.28 -16.20 -0.49
N GLY A 25 -4.63 -15.64 0.52
CA GLY A 25 -3.25 -15.97 0.89
C GLY A 25 -2.19 -15.15 0.14
N GLN A 26 -2.57 -14.41 -0.90
CA GLN A 26 -1.65 -13.53 -1.61
C GLN A 26 -1.14 -12.39 -0.73
N ARG A 27 0.16 -12.11 -0.84
CA ARG A 27 0.76 -10.91 -0.25
C ARG A 27 0.44 -9.69 -1.13
N ILE A 28 -0.20 -8.70 -0.54
CA ILE A 28 -0.57 -7.44 -1.19
C ILE A 28 0.40 -6.34 -0.75
N ARG A 29 0.90 -5.56 -1.71
CA ARG A 29 1.70 -4.35 -1.42
C ARG A 29 0.77 -3.15 -1.21
N GLN A 30 1.24 -2.15 -0.47
CA GLN A 30 0.52 -0.88 -0.41
C GLN A 30 0.34 -0.33 -1.83
N GLU A 31 -0.77 0.36 -2.06
CA GLU A 31 -1.19 0.92 -3.37
C GLU A 31 -1.56 -0.11 -4.45
N GLN A 32 -1.35 -1.40 -4.22
CA GLN A 32 -1.77 -2.43 -5.16
C GLN A 32 -3.30 -2.45 -5.29
N THR A 33 -3.79 -2.37 -6.53
CA THR A 33 -5.22 -2.53 -6.84
C THR A 33 -5.69 -3.94 -6.49
N ILE A 34 -6.69 -4.03 -5.62
CA ILE A 34 -7.27 -5.31 -5.17
C ILE A 34 -8.68 -5.58 -5.71
N GLY A 35 -9.35 -4.55 -6.22
CA GLY A 35 -10.72 -4.63 -6.70
C GLY A 35 -11.24 -3.28 -7.14
N TYR A 36 -12.48 -3.27 -7.60
CA TYR A 36 -13.12 -2.10 -8.19
C TYR A 36 -14.45 -1.82 -7.48
N VAL A 37 -14.77 -0.53 -7.32
CA VAL A 37 -16.03 -0.08 -6.71
C VAL A 37 -17.22 -0.65 -7.47
N GLY A 38 -18.29 -0.92 -6.74
CA GLY A 38 -19.57 -1.38 -7.26
C GLY A 38 -20.69 -1.04 -6.28
N SER A 39 -21.77 -1.82 -6.35
CA SER A 39 -22.91 -1.69 -5.44
C SER A 39 -23.48 -3.07 -5.07
N THR A 40 -22.60 -4.05 -4.86
CA THR A 40 -23.00 -5.42 -4.48
C THR A 40 -23.48 -5.49 -3.03
N GLY A 41 -24.37 -6.44 -2.72
CA GLY A 41 -24.95 -6.61 -1.40
C GLY A 41 -25.95 -5.50 -1.03
N LEU A 42 -26.09 -5.22 0.27
CA LEU A 42 -26.94 -4.14 0.75
C LEU A 42 -26.25 -2.80 0.54
N SER A 43 -26.58 -2.12 -0.56
CA SER A 43 -26.01 -0.84 -0.95
C SER A 43 -27.06 0.03 -1.63
N THR A 44 -27.06 1.33 -1.35
CA THR A 44 -27.98 2.30 -1.97
C THR A 44 -27.47 2.85 -3.31
N GLY A 45 -26.19 2.64 -3.64
CA GLY A 45 -25.57 3.10 -4.88
C GLY A 45 -24.05 2.82 -4.90
N PRO A 46 -23.35 3.12 -6.01
CA PRO A 46 -21.93 2.78 -6.13
C PRO A 46 -21.05 3.54 -5.13
N HIS A 47 -20.45 2.82 -4.19
CA HIS A 47 -19.51 3.37 -3.21
C HIS A 47 -18.60 2.28 -2.63
N LEU A 48 -17.56 2.69 -1.89
CA LEU A 48 -16.68 1.77 -1.17
C LEU A 48 -17.05 1.76 0.32
N HIS A 49 -17.43 0.59 0.83
CA HIS A 49 -17.48 0.37 2.29
C HIS A 49 -16.12 -0.07 2.78
N TYR A 50 -15.42 0.81 3.48
CA TYR A 50 -14.08 0.55 4.01
C TYR A 50 -14.13 0.38 5.52
N GLU A 51 -13.70 -0.78 6.01
CA GLU A 51 -13.53 -1.02 7.45
C GLU A 51 -12.05 -1.07 7.82
N PHE A 52 -11.72 -0.41 8.92
CA PHE A 52 -10.41 -0.45 9.54
C PHE A 52 -10.54 -1.01 10.95
N LEU A 53 -9.93 -2.16 11.19
CA LEU A 53 -10.06 -2.89 12.45
C LEU A 53 -8.71 -2.95 13.16
N VAL A 54 -8.69 -2.47 14.40
CA VAL A 54 -7.54 -2.56 15.31
C VAL A 54 -7.88 -3.57 16.39
N ASN A 55 -7.10 -4.63 16.53
CA ASN A 55 -7.37 -5.72 17.48
C ASN A 55 -8.80 -6.28 17.36
N GLY A 56 -9.31 -6.32 16.13
CA GLY A 56 -10.66 -6.79 15.81
C GLY A 56 -11.80 -5.82 16.07
N ARG A 57 -11.54 -4.61 16.56
CA ARG A 57 -12.57 -3.58 16.76
C ARG A 57 -12.58 -2.59 15.59
N PRO A 58 -13.74 -2.35 14.94
CA PRO A 58 -13.89 -1.27 13.98
C PRO A 58 -13.49 0.07 14.60
N THR A 59 -12.66 0.83 13.92
CA THR A 59 -12.13 2.12 14.37
C THR A 59 -12.17 3.10 13.21
N ASN A 60 -12.37 4.40 13.49
CA ASN A 60 -12.31 5.42 12.45
C ASN A 60 -10.87 5.53 11.90
N PRO A 61 -10.62 5.22 10.62
CA PRO A 61 -9.27 5.23 10.04
C PRO A 61 -8.66 6.63 9.98
N GLN A 62 -9.47 7.69 9.88
CA GLN A 62 -8.97 9.07 9.78
C GLN A 62 -8.36 9.60 11.09
N ARG A 63 -8.62 8.93 12.21
CA ARG A 63 -8.11 9.35 13.53
C ARG A 63 -6.89 8.57 14.00
N LYS A 64 -6.45 7.56 13.25
CA LYS A 64 -5.34 6.68 13.62
C LYS A 64 -4.19 6.92 12.65
N ASP A 65 -3.04 7.26 13.21
CA ASP A 65 -1.78 7.11 12.48
C ASP A 65 -1.58 5.63 12.14
N ALA A 66 -1.59 5.32 10.83
CA ALA A 66 -1.38 3.98 10.32
C ALA A 66 0.11 3.59 10.28
N GLY A 67 1.00 4.50 10.69
CA GLY A 67 2.43 4.29 10.75
C GLY A 67 3.05 4.36 9.35
N ALA A 68 3.02 5.53 8.71
CA ALA A 68 3.78 5.78 7.48
C ALA A 68 5.31 5.61 7.67
N GLY A 69 5.75 5.42 8.92
CA GLY A 69 7.14 5.48 9.34
C GLY A 69 7.58 6.94 9.46
N GLU A 70 8.52 7.22 10.35
CA GLU A 70 9.18 8.51 10.36
C GLU A 70 10.07 8.61 9.11
N PRO A 71 9.88 9.61 8.24
CA PRO A 71 10.73 9.78 7.07
C PRO A 71 12.19 10.02 7.49
N VAL A 72 13.13 9.61 6.64
CA VAL A 72 14.55 9.95 6.85
C VAL A 72 14.68 11.48 6.90
N PRO A 73 15.23 12.08 7.98
CA PRO A 73 15.38 13.52 8.07
C PRO A 73 16.16 14.07 6.88
N ALA A 74 15.73 15.19 6.30
CA ALA A 74 16.33 15.75 5.08
C ALA A 74 17.86 15.94 5.20
N LYS A 75 18.34 16.35 6.38
CA LYS A 75 19.77 16.50 6.69
C LYS A 75 20.58 15.19 6.57
N LEU A 76 19.93 14.04 6.79
CA LEU A 76 20.54 12.71 6.75
C LEU A 76 20.25 11.96 5.46
N LYS A 77 19.43 12.52 4.55
CA LYS A 77 18.97 11.79 3.36
C LYS A 77 20.12 11.38 2.45
N SER A 78 21.09 12.26 2.23
CA SER A 78 22.25 11.97 1.37
C SER A 78 23.16 10.88 1.95
N SER A 79 23.46 10.91 3.26
CA SER A 79 24.26 9.87 3.89
C SER A 79 23.53 8.52 3.94
N PHE A 80 22.22 8.55 4.21
CA PHE A 80 21.36 7.36 4.11
C PHE A 80 21.40 6.74 2.72
N ASP A 81 21.26 7.55 1.67
CA ASP A 81 21.25 7.06 0.28
C ASP A 81 22.59 6.43 -0.11
N THR A 82 23.71 7.02 0.31
CA THR A 82 25.06 6.47 0.07
C THR A 82 25.23 5.10 0.73
N VAL A 83 24.91 4.98 2.03
CA VAL A 83 25.05 3.71 2.76
C VAL A 83 24.09 2.65 2.22
N ARG A 84 22.86 3.04 1.87
CA ARG A 84 21.88 2.16 1.22
C ARG A 84 22.44 1.60 -0.09
N ALA A 85 23.06 2.42 -0.92
CA ALA A 85 23.62 1.98 -2.19
C ALA A 85 24.77 0.98 -2.01
N GLN A 86 25.65 1.21 -1.04
CA GLN A 86 26.75 0.31 -0.69
C GLN A 86 26.23 -1.06 -0.23
N LEU A 87 25.31 -1.07 0.74
CA LEU A 87 24.75 -2.32 1.28
C LEU A 87 23.96 -3.10 0.22
N LEU A 88 23.22 -2.41 -0.66
CA LEU A 88 22.51 -3.08 -1.76
C LEU A 88 23.49 -3.74 -2.74
N ALA A 89 24.63 -3.10 -3.03
CA ALA A 89 25.65 -3.69 -3.90
C ALA A 89 26.29 -4.94 -3.28
N GLU A 90 26.45 -4.97 -1.95
CA GLU A 90 26.96 -6.14 -1.22
C GLU A 90 25.97 -7.32 -1.18
N LEU A 91 24.66 -7.03 -1.13
CA LEU A 91 23.60 -8.05 -1.04
C LEU A 91 23.27 -8.74 -2.37
N GLU A 92 23.76 -8.22 -3.50
CA GLU A 92 23.53 -8.77 -4.85
C GLU A 92 24.83 -9.38 -5.45
N PRO A 93 25.45 -10.41 -4.84
CA PRO A 93 26.71 -10.96 -5.35
C PRO A 93 26.57 -11.74 -6.67
N THR A 94 25.35 -12.03 -7.14
CA THR A 94 25.12 -12.79 -8.39
C THR A 94 23.78 -12.46 -9.05
N GLY A 95 23.77 -11.42 -9.89
CA GLY A 95 23.05 -11.39 -11.17
C GLY A 95 21.58 -11.84 -11.24
N VAL A 96 20.75 -11.62 -10.23
CA VAL A 96 19.29 -11.64 -10.43
C VAL A 96 18.88 -10.20 -10.72
N PRO A 97 18.27 -9.90 -11.89
CA PRO A 97 17.84 -8.54 -12.17
C PRO A 97 16.83 -8.12 -11.10
N ALA A 98 17.21 -7.13 -10.29
CA ALA A 98 16.31 -6.47 -9.35
C ALA A 98 15.06 -6.02 -10.11
N ALA A 99 13.92 -6.61 -9.77
CA ALA A 99 12.64 -6.20 -10.35
C ALA A 99 12.46 -4.70 -10.09
N THR A 100 12.54 -3.91 -11.16
CA THR A 100 12.34 -2.47 -11.13
C THR A 100 11.04 -2.18 -10.40
N PRO A 101 11.04 -1.40 -9.30
CA PRO A 101 9.78 -0.89 -8.78
C PRO A 101 9.25 0.09 -9.84
N ALA A 102 8.12 -0.25 -10.46
CA ALA A 102 7.39 0.66 -11.32
C ALA A 102 6.86 1.82 -10.45
N LEU A 103 7.70 2.84 -10.25
CA LEU A 103 7.25 4.16 -9.83
C LEU A 103 6.51 4.74 -11.04
N GLY A 104 5.19 4.68 -10.99
CA GLY A 104 4.32 5.33 -11.95
C GLY A 104 4.64 6.82 -12.00
N ALA A 105 5.04 7.30 -13.17
CA ALA A 105 5.21 8.71 -13.46
C ALA A 105 3.86 9.43 -13.31
N ALA A 106 3.81 10.43 -12.45
CA ALA A 106 2.81 11.49 -12.52
C ALA A 106 3.56 12.82 -12.58
N ALA A 107 3.97 13.19 -13.80
CA ALA A 107 4.25 14.55 -14.16
C ALA A 107 2.93 15.20 -14.60
N ALA A 108 2.56 16.32 -13.98
CA ALA A 108 1.95 17.45 -14.67
C ALA A 108 1.97 18.67 -13.76
N ALA A 109 2.94 19.55 -14.01
CA ALA A 109 2.85 20.95 -13.71
C ALA A 109 1.63 21.56 -14.39
N ARG A 110 0.91 22.46 -13.71
CA ARG A 110 0.28 23.63 -14.32
C ARG A 110 0.37 24.78 -13.32
N GLU A 111 1.27 25.71 -13.64
CA GLU A 111 1.18 27.11 -13.26
C GLU A 111 0.07 27.75 -14.09
N ASP A 112 -0.79 28.52 -13.43
CA ASP A 112 -1.37 29.81 -13.85
C ASP A 112 -2.01 30.47 -12.63
#